data_AF-A0A7L2RQV8-F1
#
_entry.id   AF-A0A7L2RQV8-F1
#
_cell.length_a   1.000
_cell.length_b   1.000
_cell.length_c   1.000
_cell.angle_alpha   90.00
_cell.angle_beta   90.00
_cell.angle_gamma   90.00
#
_symmetry.space_group_name_H-M   'P 1'
#
loop_
_entity.id
_entity.type
_entity.pdbx_description
1 polymer ?
#
loop_
_entity_poly.entity_id
_entity_poly.type
_entity_poly.pdbx_seq_one_letter_code
_entity_poly.pdbx_strand_id
1 'polypeptide(L)'
;QAIEDAYVPVIKFDFDGIEIDLVFAKLSMPTVSDDLDLRDDSCLRSLDIRCIRSLNGSRVTDEILRLVPNLENFRLTLRAIKLWAKRRGVYSNIMGFLGGVSWAMLVARICQLYPNALASTLVNKFFLIFSKWDWPKPVLLKKLEESFLNLPVWDPRVNPSDRYHVMPIITPAYPQQNSTYNVSTSTRAVMVEEFQRGLEVTDEILKGKSDWSKLFEPLNFFQKYKHYIVLTASAFTEEHHLNWIGLVESKIRVLVGNLERNEFITIAHVQPQSFPGNENLYKQSGCVSMWFLGLVFKKVESAERTNIDLTHGIQLFTDTVYRQASALNILQEGMKIEATYVKRKQLHYFLPAETLQKRKKQRVSDISQSNSGLQCKRSSLGESCSDSSKERHSRAASNSSLLNKISKLDTSTAETERLYVFEVVCGMQSLISWPNSKSQVSPTEMEATVALRTSGPPSGCTIPGSNTVSQLRPCFVQGQHKLSGTLITDPKSASPKQHYSPTSK
;
A
#
# COMPACT_ATOMS: atom_id res chain seq x y z
N GLN A 1 10.19 9.86 15.46
CA GLN A 1 8.89 10.56 15.40
C GLN A 1 7.85 9.74 16.16
N ALA A 2 7.12 10.35 17.10
CA ALA A 2 5.93 9.73 17.71
C ALA A 2 4.67 10.16 16.94
N ILE A 3 3.70 9.26 16.80
CA ILE A 3 2.44 9.50 16.10
C ILE A 3 1.31 8.90 16.96
N GLU A 4 0.81 9.68 17.93
CA GLU A 4 -0.20 9.22 18.89
C GLU A 4 -1.60 9.13 18.27
N ASP A 5 -2.01 10.11 17.46
CA ASP A 5 -3.33 10.18 16.80
C ASP A 5 -3.52 9.18 15.63
N ALA A 6 -2.57 8.26 15.43
CA ALA A 6 -2.70 7.20 14.45
C ALA A 6 -3.78 6.17 14.85
N TYR A 7 -4.36 5.49 13.86
CA TYR A 7 -5.37 4.44 14.10
C TYR A 7 -4.85 3.33 15.05
N VAL A 8 -3.55 3.04 14.96
CA VAL A 8 -2.75 2.38 15.99
C VAL A 8 -1.62 3.35 16.37
N PRO A 9 -1.53 3.84 17.62
CA PRO A 9 -0.45 4.73 18.05
C PRO A 9 0.92 4.07 17.86
N VAL A 10 1.89 4.80 17.29
CA VAL A 10 3.20 4.25 16.91
C VAL A 10 4.33 5.26 17.13
N ILE A 11 5.48 4.77 17.56
CA ILE A 11 6.75 5.51 17.58
C ILE A 11 7.64 4.94 16.48
N LYS A 12 7.99 5.78 15.51
CA LYS A 12 8.88 5.47 14.38
C LYS A 12 10.28 6.00 14.67
N PHE A 13 11.32 5.16 14.61
CA PHE A 13 12.70 5.58 14.80
C PHE A 13 13.66 4.69 13.99
N ASP A 14 14.87 5.20 13.73
CA ASP A 14 15.99 4.38 13.29
C ASP A 14 16.76 3.90 14.53
N PHE A 15 17.22 2.65 14.51
CA PHE A 15 18.16 2.10 15.48
C PHE A 15 19.21 1.28 14.73
N ASP A 16 20.47 1.67 14.83
CA ASP A 16 21.61 1.07 14.10
C ASP A 16 21.39 0.90 12.58
N GLY A 17 20.67 1.83 11.93
CA GLY A 17 20.35 1.77 10.50
C GLY A 17 19.14 0.89 10.16
N ILE A 18 18.32 0.53 11.15
CA ILE A 18 17.09 -0.25 11.00
C ILE A 18 15.89 0.62 11.40
N GLU A 19 14.95 0.82 10.47
CA GLU A 19 13.65 1.44 10.75
C GLU A 19 12.78 0.54 11.65
N ILE A 20 12.36 1.07 12.80
CA ILE A 20 11.50 0.38 13.78
C ILE A 20 10.19 1.16 13.96
N ASP A 21 9.07 0.46 13.71
CA ASP A 21 7.70 0.89 14.06
C ASP A 21 7.29 0.24 15.40
N LEU A 22 7.48 0.94 16.51
CA LEU A 22 7.14 0.46 17.84
C LEU A 22 5.70 0.85 18.22
N VAL A 23 4.84 -0.14 18.44
CA VAL A 23 3.48 0.03 18.97
C VAL A 23 3.42 -0.35 20.46
N PHE A 24 2.43 0.19 21.18
CA PHE A 24 2.24 -0.09 22.61
C PHE A 24 0.84 -0.67 22.91
N ALA A 25 0.79 -1.60 23.87
CA ALA A 25 -0.45 -2.10 24.47
C ALA A 25 -0.24 -2.30 25.97
N LYS A 26 -1.15 -1.77 26.79
CA LYS A 26 -1.22 -2.09 28.23
C LYS A 26 -2.20 -3.25 28.43
N LEU A 27 -1.77 -4.29 29.14
CA LEU A 27 -2.62 -5.41 29.52
C LEU A 27 -3.25 -5.20 30.90
N SER A 28 -4.37 -5.89 31.16
CA SER A 28 -5.10 -5.89 32.44
C SER A 28 -4.44 -6.77 33.52
N MET A 29 -3.10 -6.77 33.61
CA MET A 29 -2.33 -7.67 34.49
C MET A 29 -1.22 -6.88 35.24
N PRO A 30 -0.84 -7.28 36.47
CA PRO A 30 0.21 -6.60 37.24
C PRO A 30 1.63 -6.94 36.76
N THR A 31 1.80 -8.09 36.12
CA THR A 31 3.05 -8.59 35.55
C THR A 31 2.80 -9.16 34.16
N VAL A 32 3.86 -9.24 33.36
CA VAL A 32 3.89 -9.94 32.07
C VAL A 32 4.86 -11.11 32.21
N SER A 33 4.45 -12.30 31.77
CA SER A 33 5.31 -13.49 31.73
C SER A 33 5.99 -13.59 30.36
N ASP A 34 7.20 -14.14 30.31
CA ASP A 34 7.91 -14.41 29.05
C ASP A 34 7.16 -15.47 28.20
N ASP A 35 6.43 -16.38 28.85
CA ASP A 35 5.58 -17.41 28.22
C ASP A 35 4.17 -16.91 27.85
N LEU A 36 3.91 -15.59 27.81
CA LEU A 36 2.57 -15.03 27.58
C LEU A 36 2.05 -15.30 26.15
N ASP A 37 1.09 -16.21 26.03
CA ASP A 37 0.35 -16.43 24.79
C ASP A 37 -0.72 -15.34 24.56
N LEU A 38 -0.42 -14.39 23.67
CA LEU A 38 -1.35 -13.33 23.28
C LEU A 38 -2.56 -13.82 22.48
N ARG A 39 -2.64 -15.10 22.08
CA ARG A 39 -3.76 -15.64 21.25
C ARG A 39 -5.06 -15.82 22.02
N ASP A 40 -5.03 -15.96 23.35
CA ASP A 40 -6.24 -16.06 24.17
C ASP A 40 -7.06 -14.76 24.10
N ASP A 41 -8.34 -14.86 23.75
CA ASP A 41 -9.28 -13.73 23.75
C ASP A 41 -9.43 -13.09 25.14
N SER A 42 -9.21 -13.83 26.22
CA SER A 42 -9.30 -13.29 27.57
C SER A 42 -8.35 -12.12 27.82
N CYS A 43 -7.19 -12.07 27.13
CA CYS A 43 -6.24 -10.96 27.25
C CYS A 43 -6.78 -9.62 26.74
N LEU A 44 -7.83 -9.64 25.90
CA LEU A 44 -8.48 -8.44 25.37
C LEU A 44 -9.54 -7.85 26.34
N ARG A 45 -9.81 -8.53 27.46
CA ARG A 45 -10.86 -8.12 28.40
C ARG A 45 -10.54 -6.78 29.07
N SER A 46 -11.51 -5.87 28.98
CA SER A 46 -11.46 -4.51 29.55
C SER A 46 -10.34 -3.61 29.03
N LEU A 47 -9.77 -3.89 27.85
CA LEU A 47 -8.74 -3.06 27.23
C LEU A 47 -9.31 -1.84 26.48
N ASP A 48 -8.52 -0.76 26.43
CA ASP A 48 -8.75 0.38 25.51
C ASP A 48 -8.64 -0.11 24.05
N ILE A 49 -9.50 0.42 23.18
CA ILE A 49 -9.57 0.02 21.77
C ILE A 49 -8.25 0.20 21.00
N ARG A 50 -7.38 1.15 21.40
CA ARG A 50 -6.03 1.32 20.83
C ARG A 50 -5.12 0.16 21.24
N CYS A 51 -5.19 -0.30 22.48
CA CYS A 51 -4.42 -1.46 22.95
C CYS A 51 -4.85 -2.74 22.22
N ILE A 52 -6.15 -2.95 22.01
CA ILE A 52 -6.68 -4.08 21.23
C ILE A 52 -6.14 -4.05 19.78
N ARG A 53 -6.15 -2.87 19.14
CA ARG A 53 -5.59 -2.71 17.78
C ARG A 53 -4.09 -2.97 17.71
N SER A 54 -3.32 -2.56 18.72
CA SER A 54 -1.88 -2.87 18.82
C SER A 54 -1.63 -4.38 18.93
N LEU A 55 -2.35 -5.08 19.82
CA LEU A 55 -2.21 -6.53 20.03
C LEU A 55 -2.60 -7.35 18.79
N ASN A 56 -3.60 -6.89 18.03
CA ASN A 56 -4.04 -7.56 16.82
C ASN A 56 -2.92 -7.75 15.77
N GLY A 57 -1.87 -6.93 15.77
CA GLY A 57 -0.71 -7.10 14.88
C GLY A 57 0.03 -8.43 15.10
N SER A 58 0.32 -8.79 16.36
CA SER A 58 0.93 -10.09 16.69
C SER A 58 -0.09 -11.21 16.52
N ARG A 59 -1.25 -11.10 17.19
CA ARG A 59 -2.30 -12.13 17.19
C ARG A 59 -2.67 -12.63 15.78
N VAL A 60 -2.76 -11.73 14.80
CA VAL A 60 -3.02 -12.09 13.39
C VAL A 60 -1.82 -12.80 12.74
N THR A 61 -0.60 -12.35 13.02
CA THR A 61 0.62 -12.98 12.50
C THR A 61 0.79 -14.40 13.05
N ASP A 62 0.56 -14.59 14.35
CA ASP A 62 0.72 -15.87 15.03
C ASP A 62 -0.35 -16.90 14.60
N GLU A 63 -1.61 -16.47 14.44
CA GLU A 63 -2.65 -17.32 13.83
C GLU A 63 -2.37 -17.63 12.35
N ILE A 64 -1.85 -16.69 11.54
CA ILE A 64 -1.43 -16.99 10.16
C ILE A 64 -0.35 -18.08 10.13
N LEU A 65 0.64 -18.00 11.01
CA LEU A 65 1.72 -18.99 11.11
C LEU A 65 1.21 -20.37 11.58
N ARG A 66 0.20 -20.40 12.46
CA ARG A 66 -0.45 -21.64 12.92
C ARG A 66 -1.39 -22.26 11.87
N LEU A 67 -1.99 -21.43 11.01
CA LEU A 67 -3.00 -21.84 10.02
C LEU A 67 -2.43 -22.26 8.65
N VAL A 68 -1.11 -22.35 8.50
CA VAL A 68 -0.45 -22.85 7.27
C VAL A 68 0.25 -24.20 7.50
N PRO A 69 0.07 -25.19 6.59
CA PRO A 69 0.59 -26.56 6.78
C PRO A 69 2.10 -26.69 6.58
N ASN A 70 2.73 -25.77 5.86
CA ASN A 70 4.19 -25.76 5.67
C ASN A 70 4.72 -24.31 5.67
N LEU A 71 5.48 -23.97 6.71
CA LEU A 71 6.01 -22.62 6.92
C LEU A 71 7.05 -22.19 5.87
N GLU A 72 7.84 -23.12 5.33
CA GLU A 72 8.89 -22.80 4.35
C GLU A 72 8.28 -22.46 2.99
N ASN A 73 7.42 -23.34 2.47
CA ASN A 73 6.67 -23.12 1.23
C ASN A 73 5.78 -21.87 1.32
N PHE A 74 5.14 -21.62 2.47
CA PHE A 74 4.42 -20.37 2.74
C PHE A 74 5.35 -19.14 2.64
N ARG A 75 6.49 -19.14 3.35
CA ARG A 75 7.46 -18.02 3.36
C ARG A 75 8.04 -17.74 1.98
N LEU A 76 8.38 -18.77 1.21
CA LEU A 76 8.93 -18.62 -0.15
C LEU A 76 7.87 -18.11 -1.14
N THR A 77 6.65 -18.65 -1.09
CA THR A 77 5.51 -18.16 -1.89
C THR A 77 5.19 -16.70 -1.56
N LEU A 78 5.17 -16.33 -0.27
CA LEU A 78 4.89 -14.97 0.16
C LEU A 78 5.99 -13.97 -0.24
N ARG A 79 7.26 -14.39 -0.25
CA ARG A 79 8.37 -13.58 -0.81
C ARG A 79 8.16 -13.31 -2.30
N ALA A 80 7.80 -14.33 -3.08
CA ALA A 80 7.50 -14.18 -4.51
C ALA A 80 6.30 -13.26 -4.76
N ILE A 81 5.17 -13.47 -4.07
CA ILE A 81 3.96 -12.65 -4.23
C ILE A 81 4.20 -11.20 -3.77
N LYS A 82 4.94 -10.94 -2.67
CA LYS A 82 5.26 -9.56 -2.26
C LYS A 82 6.21 -8.86 -3.23
N LEU A 83 7.16 -9.58 -3.85
CA LEU A 83 8.00 -9.03 -4.92
C LEU A 83 7.18 -8.71 -6.17
N TRP A 84 6.32 -9.63 -6.62
CA TRP A 84 5.40 -9.44 -7.73
C TRP A 84 4.49 -8.22 -7.48
N ALA A 85 3.78 -8.16 -6.35
CA ALA A 85 2.84 -7.09 -6.04
C ALA A 85 3.51 -5.70 -6.06
N LYS A 86 4.72 -5.58 -5.49
CA LYS A 86 5.54 -4.35 -5.58
C LYS A 86 5.93 -4.02 -7.03
N ARG A 87 6.44 -4.99 -7.80
CA ARG A 87 6.82 -4.79 -9.21
C ARG A 87 5.64 -4.41 -10.11
N ARG A 88 4.44 -4.94 -9.82
CA ARG A 88 3.21 -4.69 -10.58
C ARG A 88 2.40 -3.47 -10.13
N GLY A 89 2.85 -2.75 -9.10
CA GLY A 89 2.21 -1.52 -8.62
C GLY A 89 0.97 -1.72 -7.75
N VAL A 90 0.75 -2.93 -7.24
CA VAL A 90 -0.46 -3.31 -6.46
C VAL A 90 -0.16 -3.55 -4.97
N TYR A 91 0.84 -2.87 -4.41
CA TYR A 91 1.24 -2.99 -3.00
C TYR A 91 1.21 -1.62 -2.30
N SER A 92 0.05 -1.24 -1.72
CA SER A 92 -0.10 -0.18 -0.70
C SER A 92 -1.54 -0.13 -0.18
N ASN A 93 -1.74 -0.34 1.12
CA ASN A 93 -3.06 -0.22 1.76
C ASN A 93 -3.59 1.23 1.74
N ILE A 94 -2.70 2.22 1.88
CA ILE A 94 -3.06 3.65 1.93
C ILE A 94 -3.73 4.10 0.62
N MET A 95 -3.21 3.57 -0.50
CA MET A 95 -3.66 3.79 -1.87
C MET A 95 -4.84 2.89 -2.30
N GLY A 96 -5.37 2.06 -1.41
CA GLY A 96 -6.48 1.14 -1.73
C GLY A 96 -6.08 -0.15 -2.46
N PHE A 97 -4.81 -0.55 -2.41
CA PHE A 97 -4.36 -1.89 -2.79
C PHE A 97 -4.13 -2.78 -1.55
N LEU A 98 -3.63 -4.00 -1.71
CA LEU A 98 -3.36 -4.89 -0.58
C LEU A 98 -2.07 -4.49 0.18
N GLY A 99 -2.17 -4.49 1.51
CA GLY A 99 -1.03 -4.38 2.42
C GLY A 99 -0.34 -5.73 2.70
N GLY A 100 0.76 -5.69 3.45
CA GLY A 100 1.60 -6.87 3.70
C GLY A 100 0.89 -8.04 4.38
N VAL A 101 0.00 -7.77 5.34
CA VAL A 101 -0.81 -8.80 6.03
C VAL A 101 -1.90 -9.37 5.12
N SER A 102 -2.54 -8.54 4.28
CA SER A 102 -3.55 -9.00 3.32
C SER A 102 -2.96 -9.96 2.29
N TRP A 103 -1.75 -9.66 1.78
CA TRP A 103 -1.00 -10.59 0.93
C TRP A 103 -0.60 -11.88 1.66
N ALA A 104 -0.22 -11.80 2.95
CA ALA A 104 0.08 -12.99 3.76
C ALA A 104 -1.15 -13.89 3.92
N MET A 105 -2.34 -13.31 4.16
CA MET A 105 -3.58 -14.08 4.29
C MET A 105 -4.03 -14.71 2.97
N LEU A 106 -3.90 -14.00 1.82
CA LEU A 106 -4.16 -14.62 0.52
C LEU A 106 -3.23 -15.82 0.27
N VAL A 107 -1.93 -15.70 0.53
CA VAL A 107 -0.97 -16.81 0.35
C VAL A 107 -1.24 -17.95 1.34
N ALA A 108 -1.56 -17.65 2.59
CA ALA A 108 -1.92 -18.66 3.59
C ALA A 108 -3.14 -19.47 3.16
N ARG A 109 -4.17 -18.83 2.58
CA ARG A 109 -5.35 -19.54 2.06
C ARG A 109 -5.01 -20.52 0.94
N ILE A 110 -4.05 -20.20 0.07
CA ILE A 110 -3.59 -21.10 -0.98
C ILE A 110 -2.78 -22.26 -0.41
N CYS A 111 -1.98 -22.02 0.63
CA CYS A 111 -1.28 -23.09 1.35
C CYS A 111 -2.26 -24.06 2.03
N GLN A 112 -3.39 -23.58 2.56
CA GLN A 112 -4.46 -24.44 3.11
C GLN A 112 -5.13 -25.31 2.03
N LEU A 113 -5.36 -24.76 0.84
CA LEU A 113 -6.00 -25.47 -0.28
C LEU A 113 -5.06 -26.49 -0.97
N TYR A 114 -3.75 -26.32 -0.82
CA TYR A 114 -2.73 -27.17 -1.46
C TYR A 114 -1.59 -27.51 -0.48
N PRO A 115 -1.86 -28.28 0.60
CA PRO A 115 -0.97 -28.41 1.75
C PRO A 115 0.41 -28.99 1.42
N ASN A 116 0.47 -29.91 0.45
CA ASN A 116 1.69 -30.61 0.06
C ASN A 116 2.40 -29.97 -1.15
N ALA A 117 1.93 -28.81 -1.64
CA ALA A 117 2.47 -28.20 -2.85
C ALA A 117 3.73 -27.37 -2.58
N LEU A 118 4.71 -27.50 -3.48
CA LEU A 118 5.91 -26.66 -3.49
C LEU A 118 5.58 -25.21 -3.89
N ALA A 119 6.41 -24.26 -3.45
CA ALA A 119 6.21 -22.83 -3.67
C ALA A 119 5.98 -22.43 -5.15
N SER A 120 6.62 -23.09 -6.12
CA SER A 120 6.39 -22.86 -7.56
C SER A 120 4.93 -23.14 -7.97
N THR A 121 4.39 -24.27 -7.52
CA THR A 121 2.99 -24.65 -7.71
C THR A 121 2.05 -23.72 -6.94
N LEU A 122 2.38 -23.36 -5.69
CA LEU A 122 1.59 -22.43 -4.89
C LEU A 122 1.47 -21.05 -5.54
N VAL A 123 2.53 -20.52 -6.16
CA VAL A 123 2.48 -19.24 -6.90
C VAL A 123 1.55 -19.32 -8.12
N ASN A 124 1.53 -20.43 -8.87
CA ASN A 124 0.55 -20.61 -9.95
C ASN A 124 -0.89 -20.74 -9.40
N LYS A 125 -1.10 -21.57 -8.37
CA LYS A 125 -2.42 -21.76 -7.74
C LYS A 125 -2.96 -20.47 -7.13
N PHE A 126 -2.09 -19.61 -6.60
CA PHE A 126 -2.46 -18.28 -6.12
C PHE A 126 -3.14 -17.44 -7.21
N PHE A 127 -2.54 -17.36 -8.40
CA PHE A 127 -3.14 -16.61 -9.51
C PHE A 127 -4.39 -17.31 -10.05
N LEU A 128 -4.38 -18.64 -10.19
CA LEU A 128 -5.53 -19.43 -10.66
C LEU A 128 -6.78 -19.25 -9.80
N ILE A 129 -6.61 -19.20 -8.48
CA ILE A 129 -7.70 -19.02 -7.53
C ILE A 129 -8.16 -17.56 -7.49
N PHE A 130 -7.24 -16.59 -7.35
CA PHE A 130 -7.65 -15.20 -7.15
C PHE A 130 -8.02 -14.42 -8.42
N SER A 131 -7.65 -14.89 -9.62
CA SER A 131 -8.24 -14.36 -10.87
C SER A 131 -9.68 -14.82 -11.11
N LYS A 132 -10.09 -15.93 -10.47
CA LYS A 132 -11.42 -16.54 -10.57
C LYS A 132 -12.25 -16.44 -9.29
N TRP A 133 -11.76 -15.72 -8.28
CA TRP A 133 -12.45 -15.59 -7.00
C TRP A 133 -13.68 -14.69 -7.14
N ASP A 134 -14.82 -15.18 -6.66
CA ASP A 134 -16.12 -14.55 -6.81
C ASP A 134 -16.33 -13.42 -5.78
N TRP A 135 -15.63 -12.31 -6.01
CA TRP A 135 -15.67 -11.10 -5.18
C TRP A 135 -17.06 -10.43 -5.24
N PRO A 136 -17.72 -10.16 -4.10
CA PRO A 136 -17.11 -9.86 -2.80
C PRO A 136 -17.17 -11.01 -1.75
N LYS A 137 -17.24 -12.30 -2.13
CA LYS A 137 -17.15 -13.38 -1.12
C LYS A 137 -15.85 -13.26 -0.32
N PRO A 138 -15.87 -13.32 1.03
CA PRO A 138 -14.71 -13.04 1.85
C PRO A 138 -13.69 -14.17 1.84
N VAL A 139 -12.40 -13.81 1.84
CA VAL A 139 -11.32 -14.76 2.12
C VAL A 139 -11.18 -14.93 3.63
N LEU A 140 -11.45 -16.15 4.11
CA LEU A 140 -11.33 -16.56 5.52
C LEU A 140 -10.24 -17.62 5.68
N LEU A 141 -9.46 -17.56 6.77
CA LEU A 141 -8.44 -18.56 7.10
C LEU A 141 -8.89 -19.59 8.14
N LYS A 142 -9.85 -19.26 8.99
CA LYS A 142 -10.55 -20.19 9.88
C LYS A 142 -12.04 -19.87 9.91
N LYS A 143 -12.85 -20.73 10.54
CA LYS A 143 -14.25 -20.43 10.84
C LYS A 143 -14.31 -19.19 11.73
N LEU A 144 -15.32 -18.33 11.55
CA LEU A 144 -15.59 -17.26 12.50
C LEU A 144 -16.11 -17.90 13.80
N GLU A 145 -15.45 -17.58 14.91
CA GLU A 145 -15.74 -18.06 16.26
C GLU A 145 -16.41 -16.91 17.02
N GLU A 146 -17.54 -17.18 17.67
CA GLU A 146 -18.25 -16.18 18.47
C GLU A 146 -17.58 -16.04 19.85
N SER A 147 -17.26 -14.81 20.23
CA SER A 147 -16.58 -14.48 21.49
C SER A 147 -17.53 -13.65 22.35
N PHE A 148 -17.51 -13.87 23.68
CA PHE A 148 -18.41 -13.18 24.63
C PHE A 148 -18.04 -11.70 24.86
N LEU A 149 -16.97 -11.22 24.23
CA LEU A 149 -16.58 -9.82 24.22
C LEU A 149 -17.38 -9.08 23.13
N ASN A 150 -18.02 -7.96 23.49
CA ASN A 150 -18.83 -7.15 22.56
C ASN A 150 -17.97 -6.15 21.75
N LEU A 151 -16.84 -6.60 21.18
CA LEU A 151 -16.00 -5.78 20.31
C LEU A 151 -16.55 -5.75 18.87
N PRO A 152 -16.25 -4.70 18.07
CA PRO A 152 -16.65 -4.66 16.67
C PRO A 152 -15.99 -5.77 15.85
N VAL A 153 -16.80 -6.68 15.31
CA VAL A 153 -16.38 -7.74 14.36
C VAL A 153 -16.91 -7.40 12.97
N TRP A 154 -16.15 -7.73 11.92
CA TRP A 154 -16.61 -7.63 10.54
C TRP A 154 -17.71 -8.66 10.27
N ASP A 155 -18.93 -8.19 10.00
CA ASP A 155 -20.03 -9.06 9.57
C ASP A 155 -21.07 -8.27 8.74
N PRO A 156 -21.13 -8.48 7.41
CA PRO A 156 -22.05 -7.77 6.52
C PRO A 156 -23.52 -8.14 6.76
N ARG A 157 -23.84 -9.19 7.54
CA ARG A 157 -25.21 -9.50 7.94
C ARG A 157 -25.76 -8.41 8.86
N VAL A 158 -25.00 -8.06 9.90
CA VAL A 158 -25.43 -7.11 10.95
C VAL A 158 -24.99 -5.66 10.68
N ASN A 159 -23.81 -5.44 10.08
CA ASN A 159 -23.27 -4.11 9.81
C ASN A 159 -23.52 -3.70 8.33
N PRO A 160 -24.36 -2.67 8.06
CA PRO A 160 -24.60 -2.22 6.69
C PRO A 160 -23.34 -1.71 5.98
N SER A 161 -22.36 -1.15 6.70
CA SER A 161 -21.11 -0.62 6.12
C SER A 161 -20.27 -1.74 5.49
N ASP A 162 -20.24 -2.90 6.16
CA ASP A 162 -19.45 -4.07 5.74
C ASP A 162 -19.94 -4.69 4.43
N ARG A 163 -21.21 -4.43 4.04
CA ARG A 163 -21.83 -4.89 2.79
C ARG A 163 -21.22 -4.22 1.55
N TYR A 164 -20.59 -3.05 1.70
CA TYR A 164 -19.99 -2.30 0.60
C TYR A 164 -18.52 -2.67 0.34
N HIS A 165 -17.92 -3.58 1.12
CA HIS A 165 -16.54 -4.02 0.89
C HIS A 165 -16.42 -4.89 -0.38
N VAL A 166 -15.75 -4.36 -1.41
CA VAL A 166 -15.69 -4.99 -2.74
C VAL A 166 -14.74 -6.18 -2.87
N MET A 167 -13.78 -6.32 -1.95
CA MET A 167 -12.74 -7.37 -1.93
C MET A 167 -12.32 -7.72 -0.47
N PRO A 168 -13.21 -8.30 0.36
CA PRO A 168 -12.94 -8.50 1.78
C PRO A 168 -11.98 -9.66 2.07
N ILE A 169 -10.96 -9.39 2.88
CA ILE A 169 -9.97 -10.38 3.35
C ILE A 169 -9.89 -10.25 4.87
N ILE A 170 -10.30 -11.30 5.60
CA ILE A 170 -10.65 -11.17 7.00
C ILE A 170 -9.55 -11.71 7.91
N THR A 171 -9.19 -10.95 8.93
CA THR A 171 -8.17 -11.36 9.92
C THR A 171 -8.64 -12.59 10.72
N PRO A 172 -7.79 -13.61 10.94
CA PRO A 172 -8.19 -14.82 11.66
C PRO A 172 -8.41 -14.58 13.16
N ALA A 173 -7.56 -13.77 13.79
CA ALA A 173 -7.68 -13.46 15.21
C ALA A 173 -8.90 -12.56 15.48
N TYR A 174 -9.60 -12.86 16.58
CA TYR A 174 -10.67 -12.04 17.11
C TYR A 174 -10.11 -10.73 17.74
N PRO A 175 -10.83 -9.59 17.66
CA PRO A 175 -12.01 -9.35 16.83
C PRO A 175 -11.64 -9.29 15.35
N GLN A 176 -12.33 -10.10 14.54
CA GLN A 176 -12.01 -10.25 13.12
C GLN A 176 -12.39 -8.97 12.36
N GLN A 177 -11.51 -8.50 11.48
CA GLN A 177 -11.66 -7.26 10.72
C GLN A 177 -11.32 -7.48 9.24
N ASN A 178 -11.91 -6.69 8.34
CA ASN A 178 -11.51 -6.66 6.94
C ASN A 178 -10.19 -5.89 6.77
N SER A 179 -9.10 -6.57 6.36
CA SER A 179 -7.79 -5.95 6.14
C SER A 179 -7.66 -5.21 4.80
N THR A 180 -8.74 -5.17 4.01
CA THR A 180 -8.81 -4.53 2.68
C THR A 180 -9.98 -3.56 2.53
N TYR A 181 -10.42 -2.94 3.63
CA TYR A 181 -11.50 -1.93 3.63
C TYR A 181 -11.21 -0.69 2.76
N ASN A 182 -9.95 -0.42 2.42
CA ASN A 182 -9.57 0.68 1.52
C ASN A 182 -9.69 0.33 0.01
N VAL A 183 -9.96 -0.93 -0.36
CA VAL A 183 -10.01 -1.35 -1.77
C VAL A 183 -11.25 -0.76 -2.47
N SER A 184 -11.04 -0.11 -3.61
CA SER A 184 -12.08 0.53 -4.43
C SER A 184 -12.44 -0.33 -5.64
N THR A 185 -13.40 0.12 -6.45
CA THR A 185 -13.80 -0.61 -7.67
C THR A 185 -12.65 -0.65 -8.68
N SER A 186 -11.93 0.48 -8.84
CA SER A 186 -10.76 0.60 -9.72
C SER A 186 -9.60 -0.28 -9.26
N THR A 187 -9.24 -0.22 -7.97
CA THR A 187 -8.06 -0.99 -7.49
C THR A 187 -8.35 -2.49 -7.48
N ARG A 188 -9.59 -2.91 -7.18
CA ARG A 188 -10.03 -4.30 -7.38
C ARG A 188 -9.91 -4.73 -8.85
N ALA A 189 -10.40 -3.93 -9.80
CA ALA A 189 -10.33 -4.25 -11.22
C ALA A 189 -8.87 -4.39 -11.70
N VAL A 190 -7.99 -3.48 -11.28
CA VAL A 190 -6.54 -3.54 -11.57
C VAL A 190 -5.89 -4.80 -10.97
N MET A 191 -6.26 -5.20 -9.75
CA MET A 191 -5.73 -6.41 -9.13
C MET A 191 -6.21 -7.69 -9.82
N VAL A 192 -7.47 -7.75 -10.24
CA VAL A 192 -8.00 -8.89 -11.02
C VAL A 192 -7.32 -9.00 -12.39
N GLU A 193 -7.08 -7.89 -13.07
CA GLU A 193 -6.30 -7.84 -14.33
C GLU A 193 -4.86 -8.38 -14.13
N GLU A 194 -4.18 -7.94 -13.07
CA GLU A 194 -2.81 -8.39 -12.78
C GLU A 194 -2.76 -9.84 -12.24
N PHE A 195 -3.80 -10.34 -11.57
CA PHE A 195 -3.94 -11.77 -11.24
C PHE A 195 -4.09 -12.62 -12.51
N GLN A 196 -4.89 -12.17 -13.47
CA GLN A 196 -5.05 -12.86 -14.76
C GLN A 196 -3.73 -12.87 -15.55
N ARG A 197 -2.98 -11.76 -15.61
CA ARG A 197 -1.60 -11.73 -16.14
C ARG A 197 -0.69 -12.71 -15.38
N GLY A 198 -0.80 -12.78 -14.06
CA GLY A 198 -0.02 -13.68 -13.21
C GLY A 198 -0.27 -15.15 -13.54
N LEU A 199 -1.53 -15.52 -13.79
CA LEU A 199 -1.92 -16.86 -14.22
C LEU A 199 -1.29 -17.18 -15.59
N GLU A 200 -1.51 -16.34 -16.59
CA GLU A 200 -0.95 -16.52 -17.94
C GLU A 200 0.58 -16.68 -17.95
N VAL A 201 1.28 -15.86 -17.17
CA VAL A 201 2.75 -15.94 -17.06
C VAL A 201 3.19 -17.22 -16.34
N THR A 202 2.55 -17.60 -15.23
CA THR A 202 2.92 -18.82 -14.50
C THR A 202 2.55 -20.10 -15.23
N ASP A 203 1.45 -20.13 -15.97
CA ASP A 203 1.07 -21.24 -16.84
C ASP A 203 2.10 -21.47 -17.95
N GLU A 204 2.65 -20.41 -18.57
CA GLU A 204 3.71 -20.55 -19.57
C GLU A 204 5.09 -20.87 -18.94
N ILE A 205 5.35 -20.47 -17.68
CA ILE A 205 6.52 -20.95 -16.91
C ILE A 205 6.42 -22.46 -16.65
N LEU A 206 5.26 -22.96 -16.18
CA LEU A 206 5.05 -24.38 -15.91
C LEU A 206 5.10 -25.26 -17.18
N LYS A 207 4.86 -24.69 -18.36
CA LYS A 207 5.05 -25.33 -19.67
C LYS A 207 6.48 -25.24 -20.20
N GLY A 208 7.43 -24.65 -19.47
CA GLY A 208 8.81 -24.48 -19.89
C GLY A 208 9.03 -23.45 -21.02
N LYS A 209 8.11 -22.50 -21.21
CA LYS A 209 8.14 -21.49 -22.29
C LYS A 209 8.51 -20.08 -21.82
N SER A 210 8.79 -19.91 -20.53
CA SER A 210 9.06 -18.61 -19.91
C SER A 210 9.80 -18.78 -18.59
N ASP A 211 10.60 -17.78 -18.22
CA ASP A 211 11.25 -17.71 -16.91
C ASP A 211 10.45 -16.89 -15.89
N TRP A 212 10.77 -17.10 -14.61
CA TRP A 212 10.26 -16.32 -13.47
C TRP A 212 10.53 -14.82 -13.56
N SER A 213 11.57 -14.40 -14.30
CA SER A 213 11.88 -12.99 -14.56
C SER A 213 10.68 -12.23 -15.16
N LYS A 214 9.93 -12.86 -16.07
CA LYS A 214 8.72 -12.32 -16.72
C LYS A 214 7.60 -12.02 -15.72
N LEU A 215 7.49 -12.80 -14.65
CA LEU A 215 6.49 -12.56 -13.60
C LEU A 215 6.80 -11.25 -12.85
N PHE A 216 8.07 -11.02 -12.55
CA PHE A 216 8.58 -9.87 -11.78
C PHE A 216 8.94 -8.64 -12.63
N GLU A 217 8.63 -8.64 -13.93
CA GLU A 217 8.71 -7.46 -14.79
C GLU A 217 7.93 -6.26 -14.18
N PRO A 218 8.56 -5.08 -14.05
CA PRO A 218 7.86 -3.88 -13.60
C PRO A 218 6.64 -3.52 -14.46
N LEU A 219 5.59 -3.00 -13.82
CA LEU A 219 4.47 -2.39 -14.55
C LEU A 219 4.96 -1.14 -15.30
N ASN A 220 4.79 -1.14 -16.63
CA ASN A 220 5.07 0.01 -17.49
C ASN A 220 3.89 1.01 -17.43
N PHE A 221 3.66 1.55 -16.23
CA PHE A 221 2.48 2.33 -15.87
C PHE A 221 2.23 3.50 -16.83
N PHE A 222 3.27 4.29 -17.11
CA PHE A 222 3.23 5.48 -17.97
C PHE A 222 2.99 5.19 -19.47
N GLN A 223 3.05 3.93 -19.89
CA GLN A 223 2.65 3.50 -21.23
C GLN A 223 1.27 2.84 -21.26
N LYS A 224 0.77 2.30 -20.13
CA LYS A 224 -0.50 1.54 -20.05
C LYS A 224 -1.74 2.37 -20.38
N TYR A 225 -1.85 3.59 -19.84
CA TYR A 225 -3.05 4.44 -20.01
C TYR A 225 -2.86 5.51 -21.10
N LYS A 226 -3.96 5.91 -21.75
CA LYS A 226 -3.97 7.05 -22.71
C LYS A 226 -4.01 8.42 -21.99
N HIS A 227 -4.55 8.46 -20.77
CA HIS A 227 -4.90 9.65 -20.02
C HIS A 227 -4.43 9.51 -18.57
N TYR A 228 -4.00 10.61 -17.95
CA TYR A 228 -3.57 10.64 -16.55
C TYR A 228 -4.02 11.92 -15.85
N ILE A 229 -4.10 11.87 -14.52
CA ILE A 229 -3.99 13.05 -13.66
C ILE A 229 -2.61 12.99 -12.99
N VAL A 230 -1.86 14.08 -13.06
CA VAL A 230 -0.71 14.35 -12.21
C VAL A 230 -1.21 15.10 -10.99
N LEU A 231 -0.94 14.59 -9.79
CA LEU A 231 -1.24 15.27 -8.54
C LEU A 231 0.08 15.77 -7.94
N THR A 232 0.23 17.07 -7.79
CA THR A 232 1.43 17.72 -7.27
C THR A 232 1.13 18.30 -5.89
N ALA A 233 2.00 18.03 -4.91
CA ALA A 233 1.99 18.67 -3.60
C ALA A 233 3.34 19.34 -3.34
N SER A 234 3.33 20.55 -2.76
CA SER A 234 4.55 21.30 -2.43
C SER A 234 4.47 21.96 -1.06
N ALA A 235 5.64 22.24 -0.46
CA ALA A 235 5.79 23.10 0.72
C ALA A 235 7.20 23.72 0.75
N PHE A 236 7.35 24.88 1.39
CA PHE A 236 8.62 25.63 1.38
C PHE A 236 9.76 24.98 2.18
N THR A 237 9.46 24.17 3.21
CA THR A 237 10.46 23.48 4.04
C THR A 237 10.26 21.96 3.99
N GLU A 238 11.34 21.21 4.23
CA GLU A 238 11.32 19.74 4.21
C GLU A 238 10.43 19.17 5.34
N GLU A 239 10.47 19.76 6.54
CA GLU A 239 9.62 19.36 7.67
C GLU A 239 8.12 19.54 7.35
N HIS A 240 7.74 20.69 6.80
CA HIS A 240 6.36 20.95 6.38
C HIS A 240 5.97 20.02 5.22
N HIS A 241 6.87 19.79 4.26
CA HIS A 241 6.66 18.88 3.16
C HIS A 241 6.40 17.45 3.63
N LEU A 242 7.18 16.90 4.56
CA LEU A 242 7.01 15.54 5.10
C LEU A 242 5.62 15.34 5.74
N ASN A 243 5.18 16.29 6.56
CA ASN A 243 3.84 16.25 7.17
C ASN A 243 2.73 16.44 6.12
N TRP A 244 2.94 17.33 5.14
CA TRP A 244 1.99 17.60 4.06
C TRP A 244 1.81 16.39 3.14
N ILE A 245 2.89 15.77 2.65
CA ILE A 245 2.79 14.58 1.78
C ILE A 245 2.15 13.40 2.51
N GLY A 246 2.40 13.23 3.81
CA GLY A 246 1.76 12.20 4.63
C GLY A 246 0.24 12.39 4.70
N LEU A 247 -0.24 13.62 4.88
CA LEU A 247 -1.67 13.90 4.78
C LEU A 247 -2.18 13.65 3.36
N VAL A 248 -1.55 14.21 2.32
CA VAL A 248 -1.99 14.08 0.93
C VAL A 248 -2.11 12.62 0.51
N GLU A 249 -1.06 11.81 0.71
CA GLU A 249 -1.05 10.38 0.39
C GLU A 249 -2.20 9.65 1.08
N SER A 250 -2.43 9.93 2.37
CA SER A 250 -3.51 9.34 3.16
C SER A 250 -4.93 9.65 2.62
N LYS A 251 -5.08 10.59 1.69
CA LYS A 251 -6.35 10.98 1.06
C LYS A 251 -6.43 10.71 -0.45
N ILE A 252 -5.39 10.25 -1.15
CA ILE A 252 -5.47 10.02 -2.62
C ILE A 252 -6.59 9.02 -3.00
N ARG A 253 -6.91 8.04 -2.15
CA ARG A 253 -8.07 7.15 -2.36
C ARG A 253 -9.43 7.87 -2.36
N VAL A 254 -9.53 9.07 -1.77
CA VAL A 254 -10.72 9.94 -1.87
C VAL A 254 -10.84 10.53 -3.28
N LEU A 255 -9.73 10.92 -3.91
CA LEU A 255 -9.73 11.33 -5.32
C LEU A 255 -10.13 10.16 -6.22
N VAL A 256 -9.59 8.96 -6.00
CA VAL A 256 -10.01 7.73 -6.71
C VAL A 256 -11.52 7.49 -6.55
N GLY A 257 -12.05 7.57 -5.33
CA GLY A 257 -13.49 7.44 -5.05
C GLY A 257 -14.35 8.55 -5.63
N ASN A 258 -13.84 9.77 -5.79
CA ASN A 258 -14.53 10.86 -6.49
C ASN A 258 -14.56 10.61 -8.00
N LEU A 259 -13.47 10.10 -8.58
CA LEU A 259 -13.37 9.75 -10.00
C LEU A 259 -14.24 8.52 -10.35
N GLU A 260 -14.37 7.54 -9.44
CA GLU A 260 -15.26 6.38 -9.62
C GLU A 260 -16.76 6.75 -9.69
N ARG A 261 -17.17 7.91 -9.15
CA ARG A 261 -18.54 8.42 -9.28
C ARG A 261 -18.78 9.18 -10.59
N ASN A 262 -17.74 9.51 -11.35
CA ASN A 262 -17.90 10.16 -12.67
C ASN A 262 -18.38 9.11 -13.69
N GLU A 263 -19.53 9.35 -14.31
CA GLU A 263 -20.17 8.37 -15.19
C GLU A 263 -19.34 7.98 -16.40
N PHE A 264 -18.37 8.80 -16.83
CA PHE A 264 -17.50 8.52 -17.96
C PHE A 264 -16.24 7.73 -17.58
N ILE A 265 -15.91 7.56 -16.29
CA ILE A 265 -14.73 6.82 -15.84
C ILE A 265 -15.06 5.34 -15.61
N THR A 266 -14.12 4.47 -15.99
CA THR A 266 -14.15 3.01 -15.73
C THR A 266 -13.13 2.62 -14.66
N ILE A 267 -11.92 3.19 -14.72
CA ILE A 267 -10.82 2.90 -13.79
C ILE A 267 -10.04 4.20 -13.55
N ALA A 268 -9.77 4.49 -12.27
CA ALA A 268 -8.74 5.43 -11.83
C ALA A 268 -7.65 4.66 -11.06
N HIS A 269 -6.52 4.38 -11.70
CA HIS A 269 -5.40 3.62 -11.15
C HIS A 269 -4.30 4.56 -10.64
N VAL A 270 -4.20 4.75 -9.33
CA VAL A 270 -3.07 5.44 -8.68
C VAL A 270 -1.79 4.58 -8.71
N GLN A 271 -0.68 5.13 -9.19
CA GLN A 271 0.65 4.56 -8.97
C GLN A 271 1.04 4.76 -7.49
N PRO A 272 1.30 3.71 -6.69
CA PRO A 272 1.58 3.90 -5.26
C PRO A 272 2.90 4.60 -4.92
N GLN A 273 3.86 4.62 -5.86
CA GLN A 273 5.12 5.35 -5.69
C GLN A 273 4.96 6.82 -6.07
N SER A 274 5.41 7.72 -5.18
CA SER A 274 5.60 9.15 -5.46
C SER A 274 6.89 9.42 -6.23
N PHE A 275 6.95 10.58 -6.89
CA PHE A 275 8.11 11.07 -7.66
C PHE A 275 8.46 12.49 -7.22
N PRO A 276 9.75 12.88 -7.18
CA PRO A 276 10.12 14.27 -6.92
C PRO A 276 9.67 15.18 -8.07
N GLY A 277 9.33 16.43 -7.75
CA GLY A 277 9.07 17.48 -8.74
C GLY A 277 10.28 17.75 -9.65
N ASN A 278 10.02 18.28 -10.85
CA ASN A 278 11.11 18.74 -11.72
C ASN A 278 11.78 20.01 -11.17
N GLU A 279 13.00 20.33 -11.63
CA GLU A 279 13.77 21.47 -11.13
C GLU A 279 13.02 22.81 -11.18
N ASN A 280 12.14 23.00 -12.17
CA ASN A 280 11.41 24.27 -12.34
C ASN A 280 10.32 24.43 -11.28
N LEU A 281 9.62 23.34 -10.93
CA LEU A 281 8.70 23.32 -9.79
C LEU A 281 9.45 23.51 -8.46
N TYR A 282 10.62 22.88 -8.31
CA TYR A 282 11.47 23.04 -7.13
C TYR A 282 11.91 24.50 -6.91
N LYS A 283 12.35 25.17 -7.99
CA LYS A 283 12.73 26.59 -7.99
C LYS A 283 11.57 27.57 -7.74
N GLN A 284 10.32 27.12 -7.87
CA GLN A 284 9.12 27.95 -7.68
C GLN A 284 8.36 27.70 -6.37
N SER A 285 8.51 26.51 -5.76
CA SER A 285 7.67 26.09 -4.63
C SER A 285 8.41 25.33 -3.51
N GLY A 286 9.74 25.21 -3.56
CA GLY A 286 10.52 24.50 -2.54
C GLY A 286 10.48 22.98 -2.74
N CYS A 287 10.16 22.24 -1.68
CA CYS A 287 10.04 20.78 -1.75
C CYS A 287 8.76 20.37 -2.50
N VAL A 288 8.87 19.47 -3.48
CA VAL A 288 7.75 19.07 -4.35
C VAL A 288 7.70 17.55 -4.55
N SER A 289 6.52 16.97 -4.37
CA SER A 289 6.20 15.57 -4.69
C SER A 289 5.04 15.44 -5.66
N MET A 290 5.08 14.42 -6.52
CA MET A 290 4.06 14.12 -7.52
C MET A 290 3.59 12.66 -7.47
N TRP A 291 2.29 12.44 -7.65
CA TRP A 291 1.66 11.14 -7.86
C TRP A 291 0.94 11.13 -9.20
N PHE A 292 0.73 9.93 -9.76
CA PHE A 292 0.13 9.77 -11.08
C PHE A 292 -1.05 8.80 -11.01
N LEU A 293 -2.21 9.23 -11.49
CA LEU A 293 -3.42 8.41 -11.61
C LEU A 293 -3.69 8.17 -13.10
N GLY A 294 -3.57 6.92 -13.55
CA GLY A 294 -3.92 6.51 -14.91
C GLY A 294 -5.42 6.30 -15.06
N LEU A 295 -6.02 6.90 -16.09
CA LEU A 295 -7.46 6.87 -16.33
C LEU A 295 -7.83 5.96 -17.51
N VAL A 296 -8.94 5.22 -17.34
CA VAL A 296 -9.69 4.58 -18.42
C VAL A 296 -11.09 5.18 -18.44
N PHE A 297 -11.46 5.81 -19.55
CA PHE A 297 -12.83 6.25 -19.80
C PHE A 297 -13.66 5.11 -20.40
N LYS A 298 -14.97 5.10 -20.13
CA LYS A 298 -15.92 4.19 -20.76
C LYS A 298 -15.94 4.46 -22.27
N LYS A 299 -16.11 3.40 -23.06
CA LYS A 299 -16.45 3.56 -24.48
C LYS A 299 -17.90 4.05 -24.55
N VAL A 300 -18.09 5.26 -25.06
CA VAL A 300 -19.40 5.75 -25.50
C VAL A 300 -19.56 5.35 -26.97
N GLU A 301 -20.73 4.85 -27.36
CA GLU A 301 -20.96 4.32 -28.72
C GLU A 301 -21.35 5.40 -29.73
N SER A 302 -21.74 6.60 -29.28
CA SER A 302 -21.93 7.77 -30.14
C SER A 302 -20.59 8.42 -30.51
N ALA A 303 -20.47 8.86 -31.77
CA ALA A 303 -19.25 9.46 -32.32
C ALA A 303 -19.03 10.93 -31.90
N GLU A 304 -19.73 11.41 -30.88
CA GLU A 304 -19.67 12.80 -30.43
C GLU A 304 -18.47 13.04 -29.50
N ARG A 305 -17.84 14.21 -29.63
CA ARG A 305 -16.71 14.63 -28.79
C ARG A 305 -17.20 15.01 -27.39
N THR A 306 -17.42 14.01 -26.54
CA THR A 306 -17.80 14.21 -25.14
C THR A 306 -16.70 14.97 -24.40
N ASN A 307 -16.99 16.21 -24.01
CA ASN A 307 -16.12 17.01 -23.14
C ASN A 307 -16.31 16.54 -21.70
N ILE A 308 -15.41 15.69 -21.20
CA ILE A 308 -15.50 15.16 -19.83
C ILE A 308 -14.89 16.21 -18.90
N ASP A 309 -15.71 16.80 -18.03
CA ASP A 309 -15.21 17.66 -16.95
C ASP A 309 -14.83 16.81 -15.71
N LEU A 310 -13.61 17.04 -15.22
CA LEU A 310 -13.10 16.43 -13.99
C LEU A 310 -12.93 17.46 -12.85
N THR A 311 -13.15 18.75 -13.13
CA THR A 311 -12.88 19.88 -12.22
C THR A 311 -13.61 19.70 -10.89
N HIS A 312 -14.90 19.33 -10.89
CA HIS A 312 -15.68 19.16 -9.66
C HIS A 312 -15.14 18.03 -8.75
N GLY A 313 -14.83 16.86 -9.31
CA GLY A 313 -14.33 15.71 -8.54
C GLY A 313 -12.92 15.94 -7.97
N ILE A 314 -12.12 16.74 -8.68
CA ILE A 314 -10.81 17.23 -8.25
C ILE A 314 -10.97 18.28 -7.14
N GLN A 315 -11.82 19.29 -7.32
CA GLN A 315 -12.04 20.35 -6.32
C GLN A 315 -12.53 19.79 -4.99
N LEU A 316 -13.52 18.88 -5.02
CA LEU A 316 -14.04 18.21 -3.83
C LEU A 316 -12.95 17.42 -3.05
N PHE A 317 -11.93 16.93 -3.75
CA PHE A 317 -10.76 16.31 -3.12
C PHE A 317 -9.82 17.38 -2.52
N THR A 318 -9.47 18.41 -3.29
CA THR A 318 -8.65 19.55 -2.86
C THR A 318 -9.21 20.21 -1.59
N ASP A 319 -10.51 20.53 -1.58
CA ASP A 319 -11.23 21.10 -0.44
C ASP A 319 -11.19 20.16 0.79
N THR A 320 -11.27 18.85 0.54
CA THR A 320 -11.22 17.84 1.62
C THR A 320 -9.82 17.70 2.21
N VAL A 321 -8.75 17.85 1.41
CA VAL A 321 -7.37 17.88 1.92
C VAL A 321 -7.14 19.13 2.76
N TYR A 322 -7.40 20.33 2.23
CA TYR A 322 -7.18 21.58 2.98
C TYR A 322 -8.02 21.63 4.27
N ARG A 323 -9.32 21.29 4.21
CA ARG A 323 -10.20 21.24 5.39
C ARG A 323 -9.66 20.32 6.49
N GLN A 324 -9.06 19.18 6.13
CA GLN A 324 -8.48 18.25 7.10
C GLN A 324 -7.10 18.72 7.60
N ALA A 325 -6.33 19.43 6.77
CA ALA A 325 -5.09 20.07 7.19
C ALA A 325 -5.33 21.19 8.23
N SER A 326 -6.36 22.01 8.01
CA SER A 326 -6.81 23.02 8.98
C SER A 326 -7.34 22.37 10.26
N ALA A 327 -8.16 21.31 10.17
CA ALA A 327 -8.70 20.61 11.34
C ALA A 327 -7.63 19.92 12.21
N LEU A 328 -6.47 19.59 11.62
CA LEU A 328 -5.31 19.03 12.31
C LEU A 328 -4.26 20.11 12.70
N ASN A 329 -4.52 21.38 12.41
CA ASN A 329 -3.58 22.50 12.58
C ASN A 329 -2.20 22.34 11.88
N ILE A 330 -2.10 21.48 10.86
CA ILE A 330 -0.84 21.25 10.14
C ILE A 330 -0.64 22.18 8.93
N LEU A 331 -1.68 22.90 8.52
CA LEU A 331 -1.62 23.74 7.31
C LEU A 331 -0.74 24.99 7.54
N GLN A 332 0.37 25.07 6.82
CA GLN A 332 1.34 26.18 6.87
C GLN A 332 1.40 26.95 5.55
N GLU A 333 1.97 28.15 5.57
CA GLU A 333 2.19 28.94 4.35
C GLU A 333 3.08 28.18 3.34
N GLY A 334 2.76 28.29 2.06
CA GLY A 334 3.44 27.56 0.98
C GLY A 334 3.00 26.11 0.79
N MET A 335 2.24 25.50 1.73
CA MET A 335 1.60 24.21 1.49
C MET A 335 0.56 24.33 0.38
N LYS A 336 0.78 23.62 -0.74
CA LYS A 336 -0.14 23.60 -1.89
C LYS A 336 -0.38 22.19 -2.39
N ILE A 337 -1.55 21.97 -2.95
CA ILE A 337 -1.91 20.78 -3.72
C ILE A 337 -2.65 21.18 -5.00
N GLU A 338 -2.20 20.63 -6.13
CA GLU A 338 -2.70 20.91 -7.48
C GLU A 338 -2.88 19.61 -8.27
N ALA A 339 -3.90 19.51 -9.11
CA ALA A 339 -4.17 18.32 -9.92
C ALA A 339 -4.36 18.69 -11.40
N THR A 340 -3.54 18.10 -12.26
CA THR A 340 -3.43 18.46 -13.69
C THR A 340 -3.69 17.24 -14.56
N TYR A 341 -4.73 17.31 -15.41
CA TYR A 341 -4.97 16.31 -16.45
C TYR A 341 -3.92 16.40 -17.56
N VAL A 342 -3.44 15.25 -18.05
CA VAL A 342 -2.53 15.14 -19.19
C VAL A 342 -2.88 13.95 -20.10
N LYS A 343 -2.79 14.14 -21.42
CA LYS A 343 -2.73 13.01 -22.38
C LYS A 343 -1.35 12.35 -22.26
N ARG A 344 -1.22 11.03 -22.47
CA ARG A 344 0.05 10.26 -22.35
C ARG A 344 1.25 10.93 -23.04
N LYS A 345 1.04 11.56 -24.20
CA LYS A 345 2.07 12.28 -24.97
C LYS A 345 2.74 13.41 -24.17
N GLN A 346 2.06 14.00 -23.18
CA GLN A 346 2.52 15.16 -22.39
C GLN A 346 3.25 14.77 -21.09
N LEU A 347 3.33 13.49 -20.71
CA LEU A 347 4.02 13.07 -19.47
C LEU A 347 5.51 13.45 -19.43
N HIS A 348 6.13 13.70 -20.57
CA HIS A 348 7.54 14.09 -20.69
C HIS A 348 7.86 15.49 -20.11
N TYR A 349 6.86 16.32 -19.82
CA TYR A 349 7.05 17.57 -19.06
C TYR A 349 7.20 17.35 -17.55
N PHE A 350 6.77 16.19 -17.04
CA PHE A 350 6.72 15.86 -15.61
C PHE A 350 7.73 14.79 -15.20
N LEU A 351 8.17 13.92 -16.12
CA LEU A 351 9.00 12.76 -15.81
C LEU A 351 10.21 12.65 -16.75
N PRO A 352 11.42 12.34 -16.23
CA PRO A 352 12.60 12.05 -17.04
C PRO A 352 12.37 10.93 -18.07
N ALA A 353 13.11 10.98 -19.17
CA ALA A 353 12.99 10.04 -20.28
C ALA A 353 13.19 8.59 -19.83
N GLU A 354 14.10 8.36 -18.88
CA GLU A 354 14.47 7.07 -18.30
C GLU A 354 13.28 6.41 -17.57
N THR A 355 12.41 7.22 -16.96
CA THR A 355 11.19 6.76 -16.28
C THR A 355 10.09 6.39 -17.28
N LEU A 356 10.04 7.08 -18.42
CA LEU A 356 9.07 6.83 -19.50
C LEU A 356 9.51 5.73 -20.48
N GLN A 357 10.82 5.50 -20.64
CA GLN A 357 11.42 4.58 -21.60
C GLN A 357 11.91 3.25 -20.96
N LYS A 358 11.19 2.69 -19.98
CA LYS A 358 11.51 1.38 -19.36
C LYS A 358 11.24 0.16 -20.27
N ARG A 359 11.64 0.24 -21.55
CA ARG A 359 11.70 -0.83 -22.55
C ARG A 359 12.94 -0.63 -23.45
N LYS A 360 13.73 -1.71 -23.65
CA LYS A 360 14.85 -1.90 -24.62
C LYS A 360 16.32 -1.67 -24.20
N LYS A 361 16.70 -1.44 -22.92
CA LYS A 361 18.10 -1.59 -22.46
C LYS A 361 18.31 -2.69 -21.41
N GLN A 362 17.98 -3.92 -21.84
CA GLN A 362 18.58 -5.15 -21.31
C GLN A 362 18.65 -6.17 -22.46
N ARG A 363 19.55 -5.91 -23.42
CA ARG A 363 20.14 -7.02 -24.19
C ARG A 363 21.24 -7.60 -23.32
N VAL A 364 21.34 -8.93 -23.29
CA VAL A 364 22.53 -9.62 -22.79
C VAL A 364 23.71 -9.14 -23.64
N SER A 365 24.77 -8.70 -22.99
CA SER A 365 26.08 -8.54 -23.64
C SER A 365 26.76 -9.91 -23.60
N ASP A 366 26.61 -10.67 -24.68
CA ASP A 366 27.20 -12.00 -24.79
C ASP A 366 28.73 -11.97 -24.71
N ILE A 367 29.27 -13.14 -24.38
CA ILE A 367 30.70 -13.41 -24.27
C ILE A 367 31.42 -13.12 -25.60
N SER A 368 32.42 -12.25 -25.57
CA SER A 368 33.53 -12.28 -26.53
C SER A 368 34.80 -12.73 -25.82
N GLN A 369 35.35 -13.87 -26.26
CA GLN A 369 36.66 -14.34 -25.81
C GLN A 369 37.75 -13.59 -26.57
N SER A 370 38.71 -12.99 -25.87
CA SER A 370 40.03 -12.69 -26.42
C SER A 370 41.09 -13.44 -25.63
N ASN A 371 41.52 -14.58 -26.17
CA ASN A 371 42.45 -15.49 -25.53
C ASN A 371 43.90 -15.09 -25.87
N SER A 372 44.60 -14.47 -24.92
CA SER A 372 46.05 -14.21 -25.00
C SER A 372 46.67 -14.43 -23.62
N GLY A 373 47.03 -15.69 -23.34
CA GLY A 373 47.51 -16.09 -22.03
C GLY A 373 48.97 -15.69 -21.76
N LEU A 374 49.33 -15.64 -20.47
CA LEU A 374 50.71 -15.72 -20.00
C LEU A 374 50.74 -16.50 -18.67
N GLN A 375 51.88 -17.08 -18.34
CA GLN A 375 52.00 -18.14 -17.34
C GLN A 375 51.94 -17.61 -15.90
N CYS A 376 51.20 -18.31 -15.03
CA CYS A 376 51.34 -18.14 -13.58
C CYS A 376 52.71 -18.68 -13.12
N LYS A 377 53.68 -17.77 -12.89
CA LYS A 377 54.96 -18.13 -12.29
C LYS A 377 54.85 -18.21 -10.77
N ARG A 378 55.35 -19.30 -10.20
CA ARG A 378 55.73 -19.35 -8.77
C ARG A 378 56.87 -18.38 -8.50
N SER A 379 56.80 -17.70 -7.36
CA SER A 379 57.96 -17.17 -6.64
C SER A 379 57.69 -17.30 -5.14
N SER A 380 58.50 -18.11 -4.46
CA SER A 380 58.39 -18.42 -3.03
C SER A 380 59.64 -17.93 -2.28
N LEU A 381 59.45 -17.22 -1.17
CA LEU A 381 60.40 -16.89 -0.08
C LEU A 381 59.69 -15.87 0.84
N GLY A 382 59.77 -15.90 2.17
CA GLY A 382 60.31 -16.91 3.09
C GLY A 382 60.32 -16.39 4.55
N GLU A 383 60.22 -17.31 5.53
CA GLU A 383 60.58 -17.13 6.97
C GLU A 383 59.71 -16.15 7.82
N SER A 384 59.48 -16.32 9.14
CA SER A 384 59.79 -17.38 10.13
C SER A 384 58.60 -17.51 11.14
N CYS A 385 58.20 -18.71 11.62
CA CYS A 385 58.58 -19.43 12.85
C CYS A 385 58.24 -18.69 14.18
N SER A 386 57.84 -19.31 15.30
CA SER A 386 57.72 -20.73 15.78
C SER A 386 56.88 -20.72 17.09
N ASP A 387 56.35 -21.79 17.73
CA ASP A 387 56.12 -23.24 17.46
C ASP A 387 55.14 -23.78 18.56
N SER A 388 54.75 -25.07 18.50
CA SER A 388 54.29 -25.93 19.63
C SER A 388 52.80 -25.82 20.05
N SER A 389 52.08 -26.89 20.46
CA SER A 389 52.38 -28.34 20.57
C SER A 389 51.06 -29.17 20.41
N LYS A 390 51.03 -30.27 19.62
CA LYS A 390 51.03 -31.72 20.01
C LYS A 390 49.78 -32.23 20.77
N GLU A 391 49.26 -33.46 20.56
CA GLU A 391 49.73 -34.64 19.81
C GLU A 391 48.58 -35.62 19.36
N ARG A 392 48.77 -36.33 18.23
CA ARG A 392 48.53 -37.79 17.92
C ARG A 392 47.31 -38.59 18.46
N HIS A 393 46.85 -39.71 17.88
CA HIS A 393 47.00 -40.39 16.55
C HIS A 393 45.99 -41.54 16.38
N SER A 394 45.56 -41.82 15.14
CA SER A 394 45.29 -43.12 14.46
C SER A 394 44.05 -43.00 13.54
N ARG A 395 44.08 -43.30 12.22
CA ARG A 395 44.48 -44.51 11.45
C ARG A 395 43.52 -45.71 11.57
N ALA A 396 42.48 -45.68 10.75
CA ALA A 396 41.98 -46.84 10.00
C ALA A 396 41.46 -46.34 8.63
N ALA A 397 41.41 -47.21 7.62
CA ALA A 397 40.98 -46.85 6.27
C ALA A 397 39.99 -47.90 5.71
N SER A 398 39.12 -47.48 4.81
CA SER A 398 38.41 -48.35 3.85
C SER A 398 37.97 -47.54 2.64
N ASN A 399 37.93 -48.20 1.48
CA ASN A 399 37.76 -47.60 0.16
C ASN A 399 36.40 -47.93 -0.47
N SER A 400 36.19 -47.41 -1.69
CA SER A 400 35.06 -47.63 -2.62
C SER A 400 33.72 -47.05 -2.17
N SER A 401 32.98 -46.26 -2.96
CA SER A 401 32.82 -46.11 -4.42
C SER A 401 32.02 -47.22 -5.12
N LEU A 402 30.83 -46.85 -5.61
CA LEU A 402 30.53 -46.94 -7.03
C LEU A 402 29.29 -46.11 -7.41
N LEU A 403 29.23 -45.72 -8.68
CA LEU A 403 28.17 -44.95 -9.32
C LEU A 403 27.21 -45.88 -10.09
N ASN A 404 26.06 -45.31 -10.46
CA ASN A 404 25.15 -45.77 -11.51
C ASN A 404 24.35 -47.07 -11.28
N LYS A 405 23.02 -46.90 -11.19
CA LYS A 405 22.14 -47.32 -12.29
C LYS A 405 20.85 -46.50 -12.32
N ILE A 406 20.40 -46.17 -13.53
CA ILE A 406 19.10 -45.56 -13.82
C ILE A 406 18.19 -46.66 -14.38
N SER A 407 16.94 -46.70 -13.96
CA SER A 407 15.88 -47.45 -14.62
C SER A 407 14.59 -46.63 -14.70
N LYS A 408 14.07 -46.51 -15.92
CA LYS A 408 12.65 -46.28 -16.22
C LYS A 408 11.86 -47.54 -15.78
N LEU A 409 10.53 -47.57 -15.62
CA LEU A 409 9.39 -46.65 -15.83
C LEU A 409 8.53 -46.77 -14.52
N ASP A 410 7.35 -46.21 -14.25
CA ASP A 410 6.13 -46.01 -15.04
C ASP A 410 5.22 -44.89 -14.50
N THR A 411 4.34 -44.37 -15.35
CA THR A 411 3.36 -43.31 -15.02
C THR A 411 1.92 -43.80 -15.20
N SER A 412 1.26 -44.23 -14.12
CA SER A 412 -0.17 -44.59 -14.16
C SER A 412 -0.90 -44.54 -12.80
N THR A 413 -0.96 -43.36 -12.17
CA THR A 413 -1.80 -43.14 -10.96
C THR A 413 -2.28 -41.69 -10.72
N ALA A 414 -1.84 -40.71 -11.51
CA ALA A 414 -1.94 -39.29 -11.18
C ALA A 414 -3.13 -38.51 -11.80
N GLU A 415 -4.21 -39.20 -12.20
CA GLU A 415 -5.35 -38.57 -12.90
C GLU A 415 -6.67 -38.57 -12.11
N THR A 416 -6.86 -39.46 -11.14
CA THR A 416 -8.12 -39.58 -10.37
C THR A 416 -8.37 -38.38 -9.43
N GLU A 417 -7.33 -37.77 -8.88
CA GLU A 417 -7.47 -36.64 -7.94
C GLU A 417 -7.91 -35.31 -8.59
N ARG A 418 -7.88 -35.21 -9.93
CA ARG A 418 -8.17 -33.94 -10.64
C ARG A 418 -9.66 -33.58 -10.70
N LEU A 419 -10.56 -34.53 -10.46
CA LEU A 419 -12.01 -34.33 -10.64
C LEU A 419 -12.75 -34.01 -9.33
N TYR A 420 -12.34 -34.59 -8.21
CA TYR A 420 -13.11 -34.53 -6.94
C TYR A 420 -13.17 -33.12 -6.29
N VAL A 421 -12.27 -32.21 -6.66
CA VAL A 421 -12.21 -30.84 -6.10
C VAL A 421 -13.07 -29.84 -6.88
N PHE A 422 -13.58 -30.22 -8.06
CA PHE A 422 -14.38 -29.31 -8.91
C PHE A 422 -15.84 -29.17 -8.42
N GLU A 423 -16.36 -30.20 -7.78
CA GLU A 423 -17.78 -30.34 -7.43
C GLU A 423 -18.21 -29.46 -6.23
N VAL A 424 -17.27 -29.05 -5.37
CA VAL A 424 -17.52 -28.24 -4.16
C VAL A 424 -17.70 -26.74 -4.49
N VAL A 425 -17.44 -26.30 -5.72
CA VAL A 425 -17.37 -24.87 -6.09
C VAL A 425 -18.46 -24.42 -7.08
N CYS A 426 -19.05 -25.33 -7.86
CA CYS A 426 -19.96 -24.98 -8.96
C CYS A 426 -21.36 -25.63 -8.83
N GLY A 427 -22.11 -25.21 -7.81
CA GLY A 427 -23.56 -25.48 -7.76
C GLY A 427 -24.33 -24.64 -8.77
N MET A 428 -25.08 -25.32 -9.65
CA MET A 428 -26.04 -24.78 -10.64
C MET A 428 -25.46 -24.00 -11.83
N GLN A 429 -25.61 -24.57 -13.04
CA GLN A 429 -25.60 -23.85 -14.32
C GLN A 429 -27.02 -23.82 -14.91
N SER A 430 -27.35 -22.77 -15.66
CA SER A 430 -28.48 -22.76 -16.59
C SER A 430 -28.18 -21.95 -17.85
N LEU A 431 -27.80 -22.67 -18.92
CA LEU A 431 -28.11 -22.41 -20.33
C LEU A 431 -28.31 -20.94 -20.79
N ILE A 432 -27.25 -20.32 -21.34
CA ILE A 432 -27.37 -19.49 -22.56
C ILE A 432 -26.23 -19.85 -23.51
N SER A 433 -26.57 -20.18 -24.76
CA SER A 433 -25.61 -20.46 -25.84
C SER A 433 -25.44 -19.24 -26.75
N TRP A 434 -24.20 -18.86 -27.08
CA TRP A 434 -23.90 -17.85 -28.10
C TRP A 434 -23.16 -18.46 -29.30
N PRO A 435 -23.57 -18.15 -30.55
CA PRO A 435 -22.91 -18.66 -31.75
C PRO A 435 -21.65 -17.86 -32.11
N ASN A 436 -20.71 -18.50 -32.80
CA ASN A 436 -19.55 -17.84 -33.39
C ASN A 436 -19.94 -16.99 -34.61
N SER A 437 -19.50 -15.73 -34.65
CA SER A 437 -19.25 -15.03 -35.90
C SER A 437 -17.98 -14.17 -35.78
N LYS A 438 -17.10 -14.25 -36.79
CA LYS A 438 -15.91 -13.41 -36.90
C LYS A 438 -16.25 -12.22 -37.78
N SER A 439 -16.13 -11.00 -37.28
CA SER A 439 -16.06 -9.79 -38.09
C SER A 439 -14.88 -8.93 -37.63
N GLN A 440 -14.06 -8.50 -38.60
CA GLN A 440 -12.79 -7.83 -38.35
C GLN A 440 -12.98 -6.34 -38.57
N VAL A 441 -12.98 -5.55 -37.48
CA VAL A 441 -13.19 -4.10 -37.52
C VAL A 441 -11.95 -3.38 -37.00
N SER A 442 -11.48 -2.36 -37.73
CA SER A 442 -10.34 -1.53 -37.39
C SER A 442 -10.64 -0.60 -36.19
N PRO A 443 -9.65 -0.28 -35.34
CA PRO A 443 -9.89 0.55 -34.16
C PRO A 443 -10.00 2.04 -34.50
N THR A 444 -11.22 2.57 -34.49
CA THR A 444 -11.47 4.03 -34.56
C THR A 444 -10.87 4.72 -33.34
N GLU A 445 -10.10 5.81 -33.54
CA GLU A 445 -9.44 6.52 -32.45
C GLU A 445 -10.36 7.58 -31.80
N MET A 446 -10.84 7.28 -30.59
CA MET A 446 -11.58 8.24 -29.76
C MET A 446 -10.65 9.34 -29.23
N GLU A 447 -11.02 10.61 -29.47
CA GLU A 447 -10.38 11.78 -28.87
C GLU A 447 -11.27 12.44 -27.82
N ALA A 448 -11.02 12.11 -26.55
CA ALA A 448 -11.60 12.83 -25.42
C ALA A 448 -10.83 14.14 -25.16
N THR A 449 -11.59 15.25 -25.16
CA THR A 449 -11.12 16.55 -24.67
C THR A 449 -11.60 16.69 -23.22
N VAL A 450 -10.65 16.75 -22.28
CA VAL A 450 -10.95 16.95 -20.86
C VAL A 450 -10.68 18.41 -20.54
N ALA A 451 -11.68 19.08 -19.97
CA ALA A 451 -11.51 20.42 -19.46
C ALA A 451 -11.05 20.38 -18.01
N LEU A 452 -10.14 21.28 -17.65
CA LEU A 452 -9.92 21.73 -16.28
C LEU A 452 -9.93 23.26 -16.30
N ARG A 453 -10.76 23.87 -15.46
CA ARG A 453 -10.75 25.32 -15.25
C ARG A 453 -9.91 25.62 -14.03
N THR A 454 -8.72 26.17 -14.22
CA THR A 454 -7.82 26.59 -13.14
C THR A 454 -8.38 27.85 -12.46
N SER A 455 -9.01 27.70 -11.31
CA SER A 455 -9.44 28.82 -10.47
C SER A 455 -8.25 29.43 -9.73
N GLY A 456 -7.69 30.51 -10.28
CA GLY A 456 -6.78 31.37 -9.54
C GLY A 456 -7.51 32.14 -8.41
N PRO A 457 -6.81 32.58 -7.35
CA PRO A 457 -7.41 33.37 -6.28
C PRO A 457 -7.84 34.76 -6.79
N PRO A 458 -8.94 35.33 -6.29
CA PRO A 458 -9.41 36.65 -6.69
C PRO A 458 -8.51 37.76 -6.11
N SER A 459 -7.95 38.60 -6.98
CA SER A 459 -7.19 39.80 -6.59
C SER A 459 -7.19 40.80 -7.73
N GLY A 460 -7.42 42.08 -7.42
CA GLY A 460 -7.44 43.17 -8.41
C GLY A 460 -8.84 43.60 -8.86
N CYS A 461 -9.58 44.28 -7.98
CA CYS A 461 -10.60 45.23 -8.45
C CYS A 461 -9.89 46.55 -8.81
N THR A 462 -10.18 47.14 -9.97
CA THR A 462 -9.51 48.35 -10.44
C THR A 462 -10.51 49.32 -11.06
N ILE A 463 -10.77 50.44 -10.37
CA ILE A 463 -11.46 51.61 -10.92
C ILE A 463 -10.70 52.88 -10.45
N PRO A 464 -10.29 53.78 -11.36
CA PRO A 464 -9.63 55.04 -11.01
C PRO A 464 -10.61 56.22 -10.91
N GLY A 465 -10.20 57.31 -10.25
CA GLY A 465 -10.93 58.59 -10.24
C GLY A 465 -10.59 59.44 -9.00
N SER A 466 -10.46 60.76 -9.15
CA SER A 466 -9.91 61.64 -8.11
C SER A 466 -10.77 62.86 -7.78
N ASN A 467 -10.78 63.21 -6.49
CA ASN A 467 -10.95 64.54 -5.89
C ASN A 467 -12.15 65.43 -6.32
N THR A 468 -13.01 65.79 -5.37
CA THR A 468 -13.03 67.14 -4.77
C THR A 468 -13.97 67.26 -3.55
N VAL A 469 -13.65 68.15 -2.60
CA VAL A 469 -14.59 68.92 -1.72
C VAL A 469 -15.48 68.11 -0.73
N SER A 470 -15.61 68.42 0.57
CA SER A 470 -14.95 69.43 1.44
C SER A 470 -15.37 69.29 2.93
N GLN A 471 -14.46 69.64 3.88
CA GLN A 471 -14.74 70.18 5.25
C GLN A 471 -15.52 69.29 6.29
N LEU A 472 -15.43 69.44 7.62
CA LEU A 472 -14.44 70.06 8.55
C LEU A 472 -14.64 69.59 10.02
N ARG A 473 -13.60 69.06 10.69
CA ARG A 473 -13.22 69.27 12.13
C ARG A 473 -14.28 68.96 13.24
N PRO A 474 -14.00 69.27 14.54
CA PRO A 474 -12.88 68.87 15.43
C PRO A 474 -13.43 68.08 16.68
N CYS A 475 -12.75 67.72 17.78
CA CYS A 475 -11.63 68.24 18.59
C CYS A 475 -10.84 67.06 19.25
N PHE A 476 -9.53 67.14 19.51
CA PHE A 476 -8.86 67.73 20.72
C PHE A 476 -9.40 67.17 22.06
N VAL A 477 -8.57 66.81 23.06
CA VAL A 477 -7.34 67.49 23.55
C VAL A 477 -6.15 66.52 23.76
N GLN A 478 -4.94 67.08 23.86
CA GLN A 478 -3.64 66.41 24.01
C GLN A 478 -3.11 66.49 25.46
N GLY A 479 -2.46 65.43 25.97
CA GLY A 479 -1.84 65.36 27.30
C GLY A 479 -0.54 64.54 27.31
N GLN A 480 0.36 64.79 28.27
CA GLN A 480 1.77 64.36 28.22
C GLN A 480 2.27 63.58 29.46
N HIS A 481 3.51 63.07 29.36
CA HIS A 481 4.48 62.76 30.44
C HIS A 481 4.42 61.43 31.25
N LYS A 482 5.18 60.44 30.74
CA LYS A 482 6.38 59.79 31.35
C LYS A 482 6.45 59.37 32.85
N LEU A 483 6.76 58.06 33.01
CA LEU A 483 7.82 57.42 33.85
C LEU A 483 7.62 57.06 35.35
N SER A 484 8.26 55.93 35.74
CA SER A 484 8.32 55.26 37.07
C SER A 484 6.97 54.77 37.63
N GLY A 485 6.83 53.67 38.38
CA GLY A 485 7.72 52.86 39.24
C GLY A 485 6.98 52.64 40.60
N THR A 486 7.12 51.60 41.43
CA THR A 486 8.06 50.46 41.52
C THR A 486 7.56 49.41 42.54
N LEU A 487 7.55 48.09 42.20
CA LEU A 487 7.53 46.87 43.08
C LEU A 487 6.45 46.69 44.19
N ILE A 488 6.50 45.51 44.86
CA ILE A 488 5.89 45.10 46.16
C ILE A 488 4.37 44.77 46.15
N THR A 489 3.83 43.64 46.67
CA THR A 489 4.31 42.29 47.11
C THR A 489 3.11 41.31 47.23
N ASP A 490 3.33 39.99 47.15
CA ASP A 490 2.41 38.96 47.71
C ASP A 490 2.33 39.02 49.25
N PRO A 491 1.23 38.54 49.87
CA PRO A 491 1.38 37.38 50.78
C PRO A 491 0.22 36.35 50.76
N LYS A 492 0.43 35.22 51.45
CA LYS A 492 -0.43 34.02 51.53
C LYS A 492 -1.37 34.00 52.75
N SER A 493 -2.29 33.01 52.77
CA SER A 493 -2.91 32.35 53.95
C SER A 493 -4.05 33.11 54.68
N ALA A 494 -5.04 32.49 55.37
CA ALA A 494 -5.40 31.06 55.52
C ALA A 494 -6.88 30.84 55.99
N SER A 495 -7.29 29.55 55.99
CA SER A 495 -8.40 28.82 56.67
C SER A 495 -8.95 29.40 58.02
N PRO A 496 -10.17 29.05 58.56
CA PRO A 496 -10.54 27.63 58.84
C PRO A 496 -12.04 27.20 59.11
N LYS A 497 -12.27 25.86 59.21
CA LYS A 497 -13.31 25.13 60.02
C LYS A 497 -14.80 25.32 59.61
N GLN A 498 -15.83 24.50 59.95
CA GLN A 498 -16.08 23.14 60.54
C GLN A 498 -17.59 22.78 60.24
N HIS A 499 -18.23 21.59 60.41
CA HIS A 499 -17.91 20.23 60.93
C HIS A 499 -19.00 19.16 60.49
N TYR A 500 -19.01 18.00 61.18
CA TYR A 500 -20.08 16.98 61.36
C TYR A 500 -20.51 15.97 60.27
N SER A 501 -20.26 14.69 60.61
CA SER A 501 -20.88 13.42 60.17
C SER A 501 -21.75 12.88 61.35
N PRO A 502 -22.22 11.59 61.44
CA PRO A 502 -22.29 10.47 60.48
C PRO A 502 -23.66 9.69 60.55
N THR A 503 -23.62 8.39 60.16
CA THR A 503 -24.61 7.28 60.27
C THR A 503 -25.43 7.04 59.00
N SER A 504 -25.82 5.83 58.54
CA SER A 504 -25.74 4.39 58.88
C SER A 504 -27.03 3.80 58.25
N LYS A 505 -27.14 2.56 57.77
CA LYS A 505 -26.39 1.32 57.99
C LYS A 505 -25.82 0.74 56.70
#